data_AF-A0A923X9L1-F1
#
_entry.id   AF-A0A923X9L1-F1
#
_cell.length_a   1.000
_cell.length_b   1.000
_cell.length_c   1.000
_cell.angle_alpha   90.00
_cell.angle_beta   90.00
_cell.angle_gamma   90.00
#
_symmetry.space_group_name_H-M   'P 1'
#
loop_
_entity.id
_entity.type
_entity.pdbx_description
1 polymer ?
#
loop_
_entity_poly.entity_id
_entity_poly.type
_entity_poly.pdbx_seq_one_letter_code
_entity_poly.pdbx_strand_id
1 'polypeptide(L)'
;MLDTYFKISERGSTIGREIRGGFVTFFTMAYIVALNPLIIGLSKDADGKYLGGDGSHPNLAMIAAATALVAGVLTILMGVVANFPLALATGLGLNTFVAVGIATKMSWADAMGLIVLEGLIILVLVLTGFRTAVFHAVPRQLKVAISVGIGLFIALIGLVDSGFVRRTGSGPVPVTLGDGGTLVGWPIVVFSFGLFLMIGLLVKKVKGALLIGITLATVFAVIIESAFKIGPNFIAPDKINPKGWGLNVPRIPTDVIATPDFSLFGHFSLLGSFSRVSAISAILLLFTLLLSDFFDTVGTVTAIANEATLVSENGDIPKIEQ
;
A
#
# COMPACT_ATOMS: atom_id res chain seq x y z
N MET A 1 -19.30 -28.20 0.27
CA MET A 1 -17.84 -28.14 0.12
C MET A 1 -17.30 -26.74 0.39
N LEU A 2 -17.56 -25.75 -0.48
CA LEU A 2 -17.16 -24.34 -0.25
C LEU A 2 -17.71 -23.75 1.06
N ASP A 3 -19.02 -23.91 1.30
CA ASP A 3 -19.67 -23.40 2.51
C ASP A 3 -19.10 -24.04 3.79
N THR A 4 -18.91 -25.37 3.77
CA THR A 4 -18.36 -26.13 4.89
C THR A 4 -16.90 -25.77 5.21
N TYR A 5 -16.08 -25.54 4.17
CA TYR A 5 -14.66 -25.24 4.34
C TYR A 5 -14.45 -23.81 4.88
N PHE A 6 -15.08 -22.83 4.25
CA PHE A 6 -14.95 -21.41 4.64
C PHE A 6 -15.90 -21.00 5.77
N LYS A 7 -16.83 -21.89 6.15
CA LYS A 7 -17.84 -21.68 7.19
C LYS A 7 -18.72 -20.45 6.87
N ILE A 8 -19.14 -20.29 5.61
CA ILE A 8 -19.79 -19.05 5.12
C ILE A 8 -21.12 -18.82 5.84
N SER A 9 -21.96 -19.86 5.91
CA SER A 9 -23.25 -19.83 6.61
C SER A 9 -23.09 -19.67 8.12
N GLU A 10 -22.11 -20.36 8.74
CA GLU A 10 -21.81 -20.22 10.18
C GLU A 10 -21.36 -18.80 10.54
N ARG A 11 -20.67 -18.12 9.62
CA ARG A 11 -20.26 -16.70 9.75
C ARG A 11 -21.41 -15.72 9.43
N GLY A 12 -22.62 -16.21 9.13
CA GLY A 12 -23.78 -15.36 8.83
C GLY A 12 -23.71 -14.64 7.48
N SER A 13 -22.96 -15.19 6.52
CA SER A 13 -22.77 -14.61 5.19
C SER A 13 -23.39 -15.46 4.08
N THR A 14 -23.31 -14.97 2.84
CA THR A 14 -23.79 -15.67 1.63
C THR A 14 -22.76 -15.53 0.52
N ILE A 15 -22.73 -16.46 -0.44
CA ILE A 15 -21.78 -16.42 -1.56
C ILE A 15 -21.82 -15.07 -2.29
N GLY A 16 -23.01 -14.52 -2.54
CA GLY A 16 -23.16 -13.20 -3.18
C GLY A 16 -22.64 -12.04 -2.34
N ARG A 17 -22.69 -12.15 -1.00
CA ARG A 17 -22.11 -11.17 -0.07
C ARG A 17 -20.59 -11.26 -0.05
N GLU A 18 -20.03 -12.48 -0.05
CA GLU A 18 -18.59 -12.74 -0.10
C GLU A 18 -17.97 -12.24 -1.41
N ILE A 19 -18.57 -12.55 -2.56
CA ILE A 19 -18.07 -12.08 -3.87
C ILE A 19 -18.05 -10.55 -3.91
N ARG A 20 -19.15 -9.91 -3.48
CA ARG A 20 -19.24 -8.45 -3.45
C ARG A 20 -18.25 -7.82 -2.46
N GLY A 21 -18.08 -8.44 -1.29
CA GLY A 21 -17.09 -8.06 -0.29
C GLY A 21 -15.68 -8.13 -0.87
N GLY A 22 -15.34 -9.24 -1.53
CA GLY A 22 -14.07 -9.42 -2.23
C GLY A 22 -13.80 -8.35 -3.28
N PHE A 23 -14.79 -8.02 -4.12
CA PHE A 23 -14.65 -6.92 -5.08
C PHE A 23 -14.40 -5.58 -4.38
N VAL A 24 -15.17 -5.26 -3.33
CA VAL A 24 -14.97 -4.02 -2.56
C VAL A 24 -13.57 -3.98 -1.96
N THR A 25 -13.12 -5.06 -1.31
CA THR A 25 -11.78 -5.18 -0.73
C THR A 25 -10.70 -5.02 -1.79
N PHE A 26 -10.83 -5.68 -2.94
CA PHE A 26 -9.90 -5.56 -4.06
C PHE A 26 -9.77 -4.10 -4.52
N PHE A 27 -10.87 -3.42 -4.82
CA PHE A 27 -10.82 -2.02 -5.28
C PHE A 27 -10.34 -1.07 -4.19
N THR A 28 -10.62 -1.37 -2.92
CA THR A 28 -10.13 -0.56 -1.79
C THR A 28 -8.62 -0.70 -1.60
N MET A 29 -8.04 -1.86 -1.94
CA MET A 29 -6.60 -2.12 -1.84
C MET A 29 -5.84 -1.87 -3.15
N ALA A 30 -6.52 -1.80 -4.29
CA ALA A 30 -5.92 -1.65 -5.62
C ALA A 30 -5.03 -0.40 -5.75
N TYR A 31 -5.24 0.62 -4.91
CA TYR A 31 -4.37 1.79 -4.86
C TYR A 31 -2.89 1.41 -4.65
N ILE A 32 -2.61 0.31 -3.96
CA ILE A 32 -1.23 -0.14 -3.70
C ILE A 32 -0.50 -0.56 -4.97
N VAL A 33 -1.22 -1.03 -5.99
CA VAL A 33 -0.68 -1.42 -7.29
C VAL A 33 -0.13 -0.20 -8.04
N ALA A 34 -0.72 0.98 -7.81
CA ALA A 34 -0.25 2.24 -8.35
C ALA A 34 0.81 2.90 -7.44
N LEU A 35 0.55 2.91 -6.14
CA LEU A 35 1.31 3.71 -5.19
C LEU A 35 2.65 3.08 -4.83
N ASN A 36 2.73 1.76 -4.65
CA ASN A 36 4.00 1.11 -4.33
C ASN A 36 5.08 1.38 -5.40
N PRO A 37 4.81 1.18 -6.72
CA PRO A 37 5.77 1.54 -7.77
C PRO A 37 6.23 3.00 -7.72
N LEU A 38 5.34 3.94 -7.39
CA LEU A 38 5.69 5.36 -7.30
C LEU A 38 6.64 5.66 -6.14
N ILE A 39 6.58 4.89 -5.05
CA ILE A 39 7.49 5.05 -3.91
C ILE A 39 8.86 4.41 -4.22
N ILE A 40 8.87 3.12 -4.56
CA ILE A 40 10.12 2.37 -4.68
C ILE A 40 10.75 2.45 -6.07
N GLY A 41 9.95 2.61 -7.13
CA GLY A 41 10.42 2.62 -8.51
C GLY A 41 10.99 3.96 -8.96
N LEU A 42 10.62 5.07 -8.32
CA LEU A 42 11.14 6.41 -8.64
C LEU A 42 12.40 6.79 -7.84
N SER A 43 12.86 5.90 -6.96
CA SER A 43 14.05 6.13 -6.14
C SER A 43 15.26 5.44 -6.75
N LYS A 44 16.39 6.16 -6.79
CA LYS A 44 17.68 5.60 -7.21
C LYS A 44 18.38 4.95 -6.02
N ASP A 45 19.04 3.83 -6.28
CA ASP A 45 19.93 3.20 -5.31
C ASP A 45 21.28 3.92 -5.21
N ALA A 46 22.19 3.42 -4.36
CA ALA A 46 23.53 3.98 -4.20
C ALA A 46 24.38 3.96 -5.47
N ASP A 47 24.09 3.05 -6.41
CA ASP A 47 24.76 2.95 -7.70
C ASP A 47 24.06 3.84 -8.77
N GLY A 48 23.06 4.63 -8.37
CA GLY A 48 22.31 5.54 -9.24
C GLY A 48 21.25 4.85 -10.09
N LYS A 49 20.93 3.58 -9.80
CA LYS A 49 20.03 2.76 -10.60
C LYS A 49 18.61 2.73 -10.04
N TYR A 50 17.62 2.64 -10.92
CA TYR A 50 16.22 2.44 -10.53
C TYR A 50 15.92 0.96 -10.27
N LEU A 51 14.90 0.72 -9.44
CA LEU A 51 14.39 -0.63 -9.22
C LEU A 51 13.70 -1.12 -10.49
N GLY A 52 14.26 -2.15 -11.10
CA GLY A 52 13.74 -2.71 -12.34
C GLY A 52 14.01 -1.86 -13.59
N GLY A 53 13.88 -2.50 -14.77
CA GLY A 53 14.19 -1.87 -16.06
C GLY A 53 15.64 -2.08 -16.48
N ASP A 54 16.18 -1.14 -17.25
CA ASP A 54 17.59 -1.10 -17.72
C ASP A 54 18.55 -0.49 -16.67
N GLY A 55 18.05 -0.19 -15.47
CA GLY A 55 18.75 0.51 -14.40
C GLY A 55 18.82 2.03 -14.58
N SER A 56 18.63 2.57 -15.78
CA SER A 56 18.68 4.02 -16.06
C SER A 56 17.29 4.67 -16.09
N HIS A 57 16.26 3.88 -16.39
CA HIS A 57 14.86 4.30 -16.45
C HIS A 57 14.00 3.49 -15.49
N PRO A 58 13.08 4.13 -14.74
CA PRO A 58 12.18 3.42 -13.83
C PRO A 58 11.17 2.58 -14.62
N ASN A 59 11.00 1.31 -14.26
CA ASN A 59 9.95 0.45 -14.82
C ASN A 59 8.83 0.21 -13.80
N LEU A 60 7.93 1.18 -13.70
CA LEU A 60 6.81 1.15 -12.76
C LEU A 60 5.83 -0.01 -13.05
N ALA A 61 5.64 -0.36 -14.32
CA ALA A 61 4.73 -1.43 -14.73
C ALA A 61 5.22 -2.79 -14.23
N MET A 62 6.52 -3.05 -14.29
CA MET A 62 7.11 -4.28 -13.79
C MET A 62 7.00 -4.40 -12.26
N ILE A 63 7.22 -3.30 -11.53
CA ILE A 63 7.03 -3.29 -10.07
C ILE A 63 5.54 -3.49 -9.72
N ALA A 64 4.62 -2.86 -10.47
CA ALA A 64 3.19 -3.02 -10.29
C ALA A 64 2.76 -4.47 -10.51
N ALA A 65 3.25 -5.10 -11.57
CA ALA A 65 2.99 -6.50 -11.89
C ALA A 65 3.49 -7.44 -10.79
N ALA A 66 4.73 -7.27 -10.33
CA ALA A 66 5.29 -8.04 -9.23
C ALA A 66 4.49 -7.85 -7.93
N THR A 67 4.14 -6.60 -7.60
CA THR A 67 3.33 -6.28 -6.40
C THR A 67 1.96 -6.94 -6.46
N ALA A 68 1.26 -6.84 -7.60
CA ALA A 68 -0.06 -7.42 -7.79
C ALA A 68 -0.03 -8.95 -7.75
N LEU A 69 0.98 -9.58 -8.37
CA LEU A 69 1.16 -11.03 -8.34
C LEU A 69 1.36 -11.53 -6.91
N VAL A 70 2.33 -10.96 -6.18
CA VAL A 70 2.65 -11.39 -4.82
C VAL A 70 1.47 -11.14 -3.88
N ALA A 71 0.82 -9.97 -3.94
CA ALA A 71 -0.37 -9.67 -3.15
C ALA A 71 -1.53 -10.64 -3.45
N GLY A 72 -1.75 -10.96 -4.73
CA GLY A 72 -2.77 -11.93 -5.14
C GLY A 72 -2.50 -13.33 -4.61
N VAL A 73 -1.27 -13.83 -4.79
CA VAL A 73 -0.85 -15.15 -4.29
C VAL A 73 -0.96 -15.22 -2.77
N LEU A 74 -0.45 -14.23 -2.04
CA LEU A 74 -0.50 -14.21 -0.57
C LEU A 74 -1.94 -14.08 -0.06
N THR A 75 -2.80 -13.30 -0.73
CA THR A 75 -4.23 -13.21 -0.39
C THR A 75 -4.94 -14.54 -0.62
N ILE A 76 -4.65 -15.25 -1.72
CA ILE A 76 -5.19 -16.59 -1.97
C ILE A 76 -4.70 -17.57 -0.91
N LEU A 77 -3.42 -17.54 -0.55
CA LEU A 77 -2.87 -18.41 0.50
C LEU A 77 -3.49 -18.10 1.87
N MET A 78 -3.71 -16.84 2.21
CA MET A 78 -4.40 -16.43 3.44
C MET A 78 -5.84 -16.97 3.47
N GLY A 79 -6.56 -16.87 2.35
CA GLY A 79 -7.89 -17.43 2.22
C GLY A 79 -7.90 -18.96 2.31
N VAL A 80 -7.09 -19.64 1.50
CA VAL A 80 -7.15 -21.10 1.35
C VAL A 80 -6.43 -21.83 2.48
N VAL A 81 -5.22 -21.41 2.88
CA VAL A 81 -4.41 -22.14 3.87
C VAL A 81 -4.79 -21.73 5.30
N ALA A 82 -4.80 -20.43 5.60
CA ALA A 82 -5.11 -19.97 6.96
C ALA A 82 -6.63 -19.97 7.24
N ASN A 83 -7.47 -20.00 6.19
CA ASN A 83 -8.93 -19.90 6.30
C ASN A 83 -9.32 -18.70 7.18
N PHE A 84 -8.72 -17.55 6.84
CA PHE A 84 -8.88 -16.29 7.53
C PHE A 84 -9.24 -15.18 6.51
N PRO A 85 -10.32 -14.41 6.73
CA PRO A 85 -10.86 -13.49 5.73
C PRO A 85 -10.10 -12.16 5.70
N LEU A 86 -8.79 -12.22 5.51
CA LEU A 86 -7.92 -11.04 5.35
C LEU A 86 -7.26 -11.05 3.98
N ALA A 87 -7.23 -9.87 3.35
CA ALA A 87 -6.44 -9.64 2.16
C ALA A 87 -5.07 -9.09 2.54
N LEU A 88 -4.03 -9.56 1.85
CA LEU A 88 -2.65 -9.20 2.10
C LEU A 88 -2.09 -8.38 0.93
N ALA A 89 -1.38 -7.32 1.26
CA ALA A 89 -0.64 -6.50 0.31
C ALA A 89 0.63 -5.95 0.98
N THR A 90 1.48 -5.28 0.19
CA THR A 90 2.70 -4.64 0.69
C THR A 90 2.39 -3.52 1.70
N GLY A 91 3.19 -3.46 2.77
CA GLY A 91 3.11 -2.45 3.81
C GLY A 91 3.60 -1.09 3.34
N LEU A 92 2.73 -0.08 3.40
CA LEU A 92 3.02 1.25 2.86
C LEU A 92 4.09 2.01 3.68
N GLY A 93 4.15 1.79 5.00
CA GLY A 93 5.13 2.43 5.89
C GLY A 93 6.57 2.05 5.55
N LEU A 94 6.82 0.75 5.37
CA LEU A 94 8.13 0.20 5.02
C LEU A 94 8.64 0.63 3.64
N ASN A 95 7.75 0.78 2.65
CA ASN A 95 8.15 1.09 1.26
C ASN A 95 8.98 2.37 1.17
N THR A 96 8.60 3.40 1.93
CA THR A 96 9.36 4.66 1.97
C THR A 96 10.73 4.45 2.62
N PHE A 97 10.78 3.75 3.76
CA PHE A 97 12.03 3.49 4.46
C PHE A 97 13.00 2.65 3.61
N VAL A 98 12.51 1.64 2.89
CA VAL A 98 13.29 0.86 1.93
C VAL A 98 13.84 1.76 0.83
N ALA A 99 12.99 2.58 0.21
CA ALA A 99 13.37 3.42 -0.93
C ALA A 99 14.40 4.50 -0.57
N VAL A 100 14.23 5.20 0.56
CA VAL A 100 15.05 6.38 0.88
C VAL A 100 16.06 6.13 2.01
N GLY A 101 15.79 5.18 2.90
CA GLY A 101 16.63 4.87 4.07
C GLY A 101 17.65 3.75 3.83
N ILE A 102 17.32 2.79 2.96
CA ILE A 102 18.15 1.61 2.67
C ILE A 102 18.74 1.67 1.27
N ALA A 103 17.90 1.77 0.24
CA ALA A 103 18.35 1.69 -1.16
C ALA A 103 19.34 2.81 -1.52
N THR A 104 19.25 3.98 -0.89
CA THR A 104 20.24 5.07 -1.11
C THR A 104 21.65 4.75 -0.60
N LYS A 105 21.84 3.65 0.13
CA LYS A 105 23.11 3.24 0.76
C LYS A 105 23.71 1.95 0.21
N MET A 106 22.96 1.20 -0.61
CA MET A 106 23.39 -0.07 -1.19
C MET A 106 22.67 -0.31 -2.52
N SER A 107 22.96 -1.39 -3.25
CA SER A 107 22.21 -1.67 -4.47
C SER A 107 20.77 -2.11 -4.16
N TRP A 108 19.85 -1.97 -5.12
CA TRP A 108 18.48 -2.50 -4.96
C TRP A 108 18.46 -4.00 -4.64
N ALA A 109 19.35 -4.79 -5.24
CA ALA A 109 19.45 -6.21 -4.95
C ALA A 109 19.86 -6.48 -3.49
N ASP A 110 20.79 -5.68 -2.94
CA ASP A 110 21.23 -5.80 -1.56
C ASP A 110 20.12 -5.36 -0.57
N ALA A 111 19.39 -4.30 -0.91
CA ALA A 111 18.24 -3.84 -0.13
C ALA A 111 17.13 -4.90 -0.08
N MET A 112 16.80 -5.52 -1.22
CA MET A 112 15.86 -6.64 -1.28
C MET A 112 16.37 -7.86 -0.49
N GLY A 113 17.69 -8.07 -0.45
CA GLY A 113 18.32 -9.11 0.37
C GLY A 113 18.06 -8.92 1.86
N LEU A 114 18.14 -7.67 2.36
CA LEU A 114 17.79 -7.36 3.75
C LEU A 114 16.31 -7.64 4.05
N ILE A 115 15.41 -7.36 3.12
CA ILE A 115 13.97 -7.67 3.28
C ILE A 115 13.74 -9.18 3.34
N VAL A 116 14.42 -9.97 2.50
CA VAL A 116 14.34 -11.44 2.55
C VAL A 116 14.88 -11.97 3.89
N LEU A 117 16.03 -11.46 4.35
CA LEU A 117 16.59 -11.84 5.65
C LEU A 117 15.66 -11.48 6.81
N GLU A 118 15.05 -10.29 6.76
CA GLU A 118 14.06 -9.85 7.74
C GLU A 118 12.85 -10.78 7.77
N GLY A 119 12.27 -11.09 6.61
CA GLY A 119 11.14 -12.02 6.50
C GLY A 119 11.47 -13.44 7.01
N LEU A 120 12.71 -13.91 6.79
CA LEU A 120 13.19 -15.18 7.36
C LEU A 120 13.29 -15.12 8.89
N ILE A 121 13.77 -14.01 9.45
CA ILE A 121 13.83 -13.81 10.89
C ILE A 121 12.42 -13.77 11.48
N ILE A 122 11.51 -12.99 10.88
CA ILE A 122 10.11 -12.94 11.31
C ILE A 122 9.46 -14.33 11.24
N LEU A 123 9.70 -15.10 10.17
CA LEU A 123 9.22 -16.47 10.06
C LEU A 123 9.70 -17.34 11.24
N VAL A 124 10.99 -17.28 11.58
CA VAL A 124 11.54 -18.01 12.73
C VAL A 124 10.89 -17.53 14.04
N LEU A 125 10.70 -16.22 14.22
CA LEU A 125 10.05 -15.66 15.42
C LEU A 125 8.58 -16.06 15.54
N VAL A 126 7.87 -16.21 14.42
CA VAL A 126 6.49 -16.70 14.38
C VAL A 126 6.45 -18.18 14.73
N LEU A 127 7.31 -19.00 14.12
CA LEU A 127 7.38 -20.44 14.36
C LEU A 127 7.79 -20.80 15.80
N THR A 128 8.57 -19.92 16.46
CA THR A 128 8.99 -20.09 17.86
C THR A 128 7.96 -19.57 18.87
N GLY A 129 6.86 -18.97 18.42
CA GLY A 129 5.85 -18.37 19.29
C GLY A 129 6.29 -17.06 19.95
N PHE A 130 7.44 -16.50 19.58
CA PHE A 130 7.91 -15.23 20.14
C PHE A 130 6.98 -14.06 19.74
N ARG A 131 6.34 -14.13 18.56
CA ARG A 131 5.39 -13.11 18.09
C ARG A 131 4.27 -12.81 19.09
N THR A 132 3.69 -13.82 19.74
CA THR A 132 2.61 -13.60 20.72
C THR A 132 3.12 -12.93 21.99
N ALA A 133 4.34 -13.25 22.44
CA ALA A 133 4.96 -12.56 23.57
C ALA A 133 5.14 -11.06 23.28
N VAL A 134 5.60 -10.70 22.08
CA VAL A 134 5.71 -9.28 21.69
C VAL A 134 4.33 -8.64 21.52
N PHE A 135 3.34 -9.36 20.97
CA PHE A 135 1.97 -8.83 20.83
C PHE A 135 1.35 -8.50 22.20
N HIS A 136 1.58 -9.33 23.22
CA HIS A 136 1.14 -9.05 24.60
C HIS A 136 1.96 -7.92 25.26
N ALA A 137 3.24 -7.77 24.91
CA ALA A 137 4.08 -6.71 25.44
C ALA A 137 3.67 -5.30 24.97
N VAL A 138 3.05 -5.18 23.79
CA VAL A 138 2.58 -3.90 23.25
C VAL A 138 1.27 -3.47 23.95
N PRO A 139 1.23 -2.33 24.66
CA PRO A 139 0.00 -1.86 25.30
C PRO A 139 -1.12 -1.59 24.30
N ARG A 140 -2.36 -1.83 24.70
CA ARG A 140 -3.56 -1.62 23.85
C ARG A 140 -3.62 -0.19 23.30
N GLN A 141 -3.22 0.80 24.09
CA GLN A 141 -3.20 2.21 23.69
C GLN A 141 -2.23 2.44 22.52
N LEU A 142 -1.08 1.76 22.51
CA LEU A 142 -0.11 1.85 21.42
C LEU A 142 -0.67 1.18 20.15
N LYS A 143 -1.33 0.02 20.29
CA LYS A 143 -1.98 -0.66 19.15
C LYS A 143 -3.02 0.25 18.47
N VAL A 144 -3.87 0.90 19.25
CA VAL A 144 -4.89 1.83 18.74
C VAL A 144 -4.24 3.05 18.09
N ALA A 145 -3.21 3.63 18.71
CA ALA A 145 -2.51 4.79 18.16
C ALA A 145 -1.86 4.48 16.81
N ILE A 146 -1.27 3.29 16.64
CA ILE A 146 -0.71 2.84 15.36
C ILE A 146 -1.81 2.80 14.28
N SER A 147 -2.96 2.20 14.57
CA SER A 147 -4.08 2.13 13.63
C SER A 147 -4.57 3.53 13.20
N VAL A 148 -4.72 4.46 14.15
CA VAL A 148 -5.11 5.86 13.87
C VAL A 148 -4.06 6.56 13.02
N GLY A 149 -2.77 6.37 13.34
CA GLY A 149 -1.66 6.95 12.59
C GLY A 149 -1.64 6.51 11.13
N ILE A 150 -1.81 5.22 10.86
CA ILE A 150 -1.91 4.67 9.49
C ILE A 150 -3.10 5.27 8.74
N GLY A 151 -4.26 5.37 9.39
CA GLY A 151 -5.46 5.97 8.79
C GLY A 151 -5.27 7.44 8.41
N LEU A 152 -4.72 8.25 9.32
CA LEU A 152 -4.40 9.66 9.06
C LEU A 152 -3.35 9.82 7.96
N PHE A 153 -2.38 8.90 7.88
CA PHE A 153 -1.35 8.91 6.85
C PHE A 153 -1.94 8.62 5.46
N ILE A 154 -2.79 7.60 5.32
CA ILE A 154 -3.46 7.29 4.05
C ILE A 154 -4.42 8.42 3.65
N ALA A 155 -5.12 9.02 4.62
CA ALA A 155 -5.95 10.20 4.36
C ALA A 155 -5.13 11.38 3.83
N LEU A 156 -3.95 11.63 4.42
CA LEU A 156 -3.03 12.66 3.93
C LEU A 156 -2.55 12.36 2.51
N ILE A 157 -2.22 11.11 2.18
CA ILE A 157 -1.87 10.71 0.80
C ILE A 157 -2.99 11.08 -0.18
N GLY A 158 -4.25 10.80 0.15
CA GLY A 158 -5.39 11.16 -0.70
C GLY A 158 -5.56 12.68 -0.87
N LEU A 159 -5.32 13.46 0.18
CA LEU A 159 -5.31 14.94 0.11
C LEU A 159 -4.16 15.47 -0.73
N VAL A 160 -3.01 14.81 -0.69
CA VAL A 160 -1.85 15.17 -1.52
C VAL A 160 -2.08 14.82 -2.98
N ASP A 161 -2.59 13.63 -3.27
CA ASP A 161 -2.88 13.16 -4.62
C ASP A 161 -3.97 14.00 -5.32
N SER A 162 -5.01 14.39 -4.58
CA SER A 162 -6.05 15.29 -5.08
C SER A 162 -5.58 16.72 -5.30
N GLY A 163 -4.44 17.10 -4.72
CA GLY A 163 -3.88 18.45 -4.80
C GLY A 163 -4.46 19.43 -3.78
N PHE A 164 -5.26 18.97 -2.80
CA PHE A 164 -5.69 19.75 -1.63
C PHE A 164 -4.51 20.15 -0.74
N VAL A 165 -3.57 19.23 -0.56
CA VAL A 165 -2.34 19.47 0.21
C VAL A 165 -1.15 19.34 -0.74
N ARG A 166 -0.21 20.28 -0.70
CA ARG A 166 0.98 20.27 -1.55
C ARG A 166 2.25 20.51 -0.76
N ARG A 167 3.37 20.15 -1.37
CA ARG A 167 4.70 20.50 -0.86
C ARG A 167 4.84 22.01 -0.77
N THR A 168 5.49 22.46 0.30
CA THR A 168 6.01 23.81 0.41
C THR A 168 7.12 24.03 -0.62
N GLY A 169 7.45 25.29 -0.91
CA GLY A 169 8.66 25.61 -1.69
C GLY A 169 9.97 25.21 -1.00
N SER A 170 9.91 24.78 0.26
CA SER A 170 11.04 24.36 1.08
C SER A 170 10.76 23.04 1.81
N GLY A 171 11.38 21.95 1.35
CA GLY A 171 11.37 20.65 2.00
C GLY A 171 10.39 19.62 1.40
N PRO A 172 10.52 18.34 1.78
CA PRO A 172 9.77 17.24 1.16
C PRO A 172 8.34 17.08 1.68
N VAL A 173 7.99 17.75 2.79
CA VAL A 173 6.77 17.50 3.55
C VAL A 173 5.60 18.31 3.00
N PRO A 174 4.47 17.69 2.64
CA PRO A 174 3.31 18.38 2.10
C PRO A 174 2.42 18.93 3.21
N VAL A 175 2.48 20.24 3.43
CA VAL A 175 1.70 20.95 4.48
C VAL A 175 1.08 22.26 3.99
N THR A 176 1.16 22.56 2.69
CA THR A 176 0.56 23.77 2.10
C THR A 176 -0.84 23.48 1.58
N LEU A 177 -1.77 24.41 1.73
CA LEU A 177 -3.09 24.34 1.09
C LEU A 177 -2.96 24.64 -0.41
N GLY A 178 -3.27 23.67 -1.26
CA GLY A 178 -3.30 23.82 -2.71
C GLY A 178 -2.00 24.43 -3.28
N ASP A 179 -2.15 25.21 -4.34
CA ASP A 179 -1.06 25.98 -4.96
C ASP A 179 -1.08 27.41 -4.42
N GLY A 180 -0.04 27.79 -3.67
CA GLY A 180 0.06 29.13 -3.08
C GLY A 180 -1.09 29.53 -2.13
N GLY A 181 -1.74 28.57 -1.47
CA GLY A 181 -2.90 28.82 -0.61
C GLY A 181 -4.26 28.72 -1.33
N THR A 182 -4.27 28.38 -2.61
CA THR A 182 -5.51 28.31 -3.42
C THR A 182 -5.72 26.90 -3.99
N LEU A 183 -6.97 26.43 -3.97
CA LEU A 183 -7.32 25.15 -4.56
C LEU A 183 -7.43 25.30 -6.08
N VAL A 184 -6.50 24.69 -6.80
CA VAL A 184 -6.42 24.79 -8.26
C VAL A 184 -6.37 23.40 -8.90
N GLY A 185 -7.18 23.20 -9.94
CA GLY A 185 -7.15 22.02 -10.80
C GLY A 185 -8.40 21.16 -10.72
N TRP A 186 -8.62 20.39 -11.77
CA TRP A 186 -9.72 19.43 -11.84
C TRP A 186 -9.60 18.22 -10.89
N PRO A 187 -8.39 17.72 -10.53
CA PRO A 187 -8.28 16.61 -9.57
C PRO A 187 -8.99 16.88 -8.24
N ILE A 188 -8.94 18.13 -7.75
CA ILE A 188 -9.64 18.59 -6.53
C ILE A 188 -11.15 18.46 -6.67
N VAL A 189 -11.69 18.81 -7.85
CA VAL A 189 -13.13 18.73 -8.15
C VAL A 189 -13.59 17.28 -8.19
N VAL A 190 -12.83 16.40 -8.85
CA VAL A 190 -13.13 14.97 -8.91
C VAL A 190 -13.04 14.33 -7.52
N PHE A 191 -12.01 14.67 -6.74
CA PHE A 191 -11.88 14.22 -5.36
C PHE A 191 -13.07 14.67 -4.51
N SER A 192 -13.44 15.95 -4.56
CA SER A 192 -14.57 16.48 -3.80
C SER A 192 -15.87 15.79 -4.19
N PHE A 193 -16.12 15.63 -5.49
CA PHE A 193 -17.27 14.88 -5.99
C PHE A 193 -17.29 13.44 -5.46
N GLY A 194 -16.18 12.71 -5.59
CA GLY A 194 -16.06 11.33 -5.12
C GLY A 194 -16.27 11.21 -3.60
N LEU A 195 -15.65 12.10 -2.82
CA LEU A 195 -15.76 12.14 -1.37
C LEU A 195 -17.20 12.37 -0.91
N PHE A 196 -17.85 13.44 -1.40
CA PHE A 196 -19.23 13.75 -1.00
C PHE A 196 -20.23 12.70 -1.49
N LEU A 197 -20.01 12.15 -2.68
CA LEU A 197 -20.81 11.04 -3.20
C LEU A 197 -20.69 9.81 -2.28
N MET A 198 -19.46 9.42 -1.90
CA MET A 198 -19.23 8.30 -0.99
C MET A 198 -19.86 8.54 0.37
N ILE A 199 -19.66 9.72 0.97
CA ILE A 199 -20.30 10.10 2.24
C ILE A 199 -21.82 9.99 2.12
N GLY A 200 -22.42 10.56 1.07
CA GLY A 200 -23.87 10.50 0.86
C GLY A 200 -24.41 9.07 0.70
N LEU A 201 -23.68 8.21 -0.01
CA LEU A 201 -24.04 6.80 -0.19
C LEU A 201 -23.88 6.00 1.11
N LEU A 202 -22.84 6.27 1.90
CA LEU A 202 -22.60 5.66 3.20
C LEU A 202 -23.68 6.05 4.21
N VAL A 203 -24.04 7.34 4.29
CA VAL A 203 -25.13 7.85 5.14
C VAL A 203 -26.46 7.20 4.77
N LYS A 204 -26.71 7.01 3.47
CA LYS A 204 -27.90 6.29 2.96
C LYS A 204 -27.81 4.76 3.11
N LYS A 205 -26.74 4.22 3.68
CA LYS A 205 -26.50 2.77 3.87
C LYS A 205 -26.63 1.96 2.58
N VAL A 206 -26.22 2.53 1.44
CA VAL A 206 -26.27 1.86 0.14
C VAL A 206 -25.24 0.73 0.10
N LYS A 207 -25.68 -0.48 -0.26
CA LYS A 207 -24.79 -1.65 -0.39
C LYS A 207 -23.77 -1.40 -1.52
N GLY A 208 -22.48 -1.38 -1.19
CA GLY A 208 -21.42 -1.09 -2.15
C GLY A 208 -21.18 0.40 -2.40
N ALA A 209 -21.55 1.27 -1.45
CA ALA A 209 -21.33 2.72 -1.50
C ALA A 209 -19.92 3.11 -1.96
N LEU A 210 -18.88 2.46 -1.39
CA LEU A 210 -17.49 2.70 -1.75
C LEU A 210 -17.20 2.37 -3.22
N LEU A 211 -17.66 1.20 -3.68
CA LEU A 211 -17.47 0.76 -5.08
C LEU A 211 -18.13 1.73 -6.06
N ILE A 212 -19.38 2.11 -5.81
CA ILE A 212 -20.12 3.05 -6.65
C ILE A 212 -19.41 4.40 -6.69
N GLY A 213 -18.94 4.90 -5.54
CA GLY A 213 -18.19 6.14 -5.44
C GLY A 213 -16.89 6.13 -6.24
N ILE A 214 -16.09 5.07 -6.08
CA ILE A 214 -14.81 4.89 -6.81
C ILE A 214 -15.07 4.82 -8.32
N THR A 215 -16.03 4.00 -8.75
CA THR A 215 -16.35 3.85 -10.19
C THR A 215 -16.81 5.17 -10.80
N LEU A 216 -17.74 5.88 -10.16
CA LEU A 216 -18.26 7.14 -10.69
C LEU A 216 -17.20 8.25 -10.67
N ALA A 217 -16.39 8.34 -9.62
CA ALA A 217 -15.27 9.29 -9.57
C ALA A 217 -14.23 9.00 -10.66
N THR A 218 -13.92 7.72 -10.92
CA THR A 218 -12.98 7.30 -11.97
C THR A 218 -13.52 7.64 -13.36
N VAL A 219 -14.79 7.32 -13.65
CA VAL A 219 -15.43 7.67 -14.92
C VAL A 219 -15.41 9.18 -15.13
N PHE A 220 -15.75 9.95 -14.08
CA PHE A 220 -15.70 11.41 -14.13
C PHE A 220 -14.27 11.93 -14.39
N ALA A 221 -13.26 11.34 -13.74
CA ALA A 221 -11.85 11.67 -13.95
C ALA A 221 -11.40 11.46 -15.41
N VAL A 222 -11.77 10.32 -15.99
CA VAL A 222 -11.43 9.95 -17.37
C VAL A 222 -12.11 10.89 -18.38
N ILE A 223 -13.38 11.24 -18.17
CA ILE A 223 -14.10 12.20 -19.02
C ILE A 223 -13.40 13.56 -19.01
N ILE A 224 -13.04 14.04 -17.81
CA ILE A 224 -12.38 15.34 -17.64
C ILE A 224 -10.98 15.34 -18.28
N GLU A 225 -10.18 14.29 -18.10
CA GLU A 225 -8.87 14.18 -18.76
C GLU A 225 -9.01 14.07 -20.28
N SER A 226 -9.99 13.33 -20.78
CA SER A 226 -10.24 13.21 -22.23
C SER A 226 -10.65 14.54 -22.87
N ALA A 227 -11.50 15.31 -22.19
CA ALA A 227 -11.99 16.60 -22.68
C ALA A 227 -10.95 17.72 -22.58
N PHE A 228 -10.23 17.81 -21.44
CA PHE A 228 -9.37 18.96 -21.13
C PHE A 228 -7.87 18.67 -21.25
N LYS A 229 -7.45 17.41 -21.45
CA LYS A 229 -6.06 16.98 -21.64
C LYS A 229 -5.10 17.62 -20.62
N ILE A 230 -5.43 17.47 -19.35
CA ILE A 230 -4.78 18.20 -18.25
C ILE A 230 -3.36 17.69 -18.04
N GLY A 231 -3.17 16.37 -18.10
CA GLY A 231 -1.88 15.72 -17.94
C GLY A 231 -1.37 15.67 -16.48
N PRO A 232 -0.16 15.16 -16.26
CA PRO A 232 0.40 14.93 -14.92
C PRO A 232 0.82 16.24 -14.24
N ASN A 233 0.78 16.24 -12.92
CA ASN A 233 1.25 17.33 -12.05
C ASN A 233 2.77 17.47 -12.12
N PHE A 234 3.48 16.34 -12.11
CA PHE A 234 4.94 16.29 -12.19
C PHE A 234 5.37 15.85 -13.59
N ILE A 235 5.99 16.75 -14.36
CA ILE A 235 6.46 16.47 -15.73
C ILE A 235 7.99 16.31 -15.74
N ALA A 236 8.69 17.24 -15.09
CA ALA A 236 10.13 17.23 -14.91
C ALA A 236 10.49 17.97 -13.61
N PRO A 237 11.71 17.82 -13.05
CA PRO A 237 12.13 18.55 -11.85
C PRO A 237 11.90 20.06 -11.91
N ASP A 238 12.00 20.62 -13.11
CA ASP A 238 11.92 22.03 -13.46
C ASP A 238 10.60 22.42 -14.17
N LYS A 239 9.69 21.45 -14.37
CA LYS A 239 8.35 21.69 -14.95
C LYS A 239 7.27 20.98 -14.15
N ILE A 240 6.59 21.75 -13.32
CA ILE A 240 5.42 21.33 -12.55
C ILE A 240 4.19 21.95 -13.20
N ASN A 241 3.15 21.14 -13.44
CA ASN A 241 1.83 21.62 -13.81
C ASN A 241 0.95 21.66 -12.56
N PRO A 242 0.69 22.85 -11.98
CA PRO A 242 -0.10 22.93 -10.76
C PRO A 242 -1.55 22.45 -10.93
N LYS A 243 -2.06 22.32 -12.15
CA LYS A 243 -3.44 21.85 -12.38
C LYS A 243 -3.53 20.36 -12.70
N GLY A 244 -2.39 19.68 -12.83
CA GLY A 244 -2.27 18.30 -13.28
C GLY A 244 -2.64 17.26 -12.22
N TRP A 245 -2.85 16.03 -12.70
CA TRP A 245 -3.14 14.84 -11.88
C TRP A 245 -1.91 14.42 -11.06
N GLY A 246 -2.11 14.03 -9.80
CA GLY A 246 -1.02 13.65 -8.89
C GLY A 246 -0.30 12.37 -9.30
N LEU A 247 -0.64 11.26 -8.64
CA LEU A 247 0.03 9.97 -8.73
C LEU A 247 -0.13 9.32 -10.10
N ASN A 248 -1.32 9.40 -10.71
CA ASN A 248 -1.60 8.82 -12.02
C ASN A 248 -2.54 9.69 -12.85
N VAL A 249 -2.32 9.69 -14.17
CA VAL A 249 -3.20 10.36 -15.13
C VAL A 249 -4.33 9.40 -15.52
N PRO A 250 -5.60 9.74 -15.30
CA PRO A 250 -6.73 8.86 -15.57
C PRO A 250 -7.00 8.80 -17.08
N ARG A 251 -6.46 7.78 -17.74
CA ARG A 251 -6.66 7.54 -19.17
C ARG A 251 -7.25 6.17 -19.40
N ILE A 252 -8.01 6.04 -20.49
CA ILE A 252 -8.41 4.72 -20.99
C ILE A 252 -7.13 4.03 -21.47
N PRO A 253 -6.80 2.83 -20.93
CA PRO A 253 -5.63 2.08 -21.38
C PRO A 253 -5.72 1.82 -22.89
N THR A 254 -4.64 2.05 -23.62
CA THR A 254 -4.53 1.68 -25.04
C THR A 254 -4.39 0.17 -25.20
N ASP A 255 -3.77 -0.48 -24.22
CA ASP A 255 -3.57 -1.92 -24.16
C ASP A 255 -4.38 -2.50 -23.01
N VAL A 256 -5.42 -3.29 -23.35
CA VAL A 256 -6.29 -3.96 -22.37
C VAL A 256 -5.58 -5.17 -21.75
N ILE A 257 -4.59 -5.74 -22.46
CA ILE A 257 -3.82 -6.90 -22.05
C ILE A 257 -2.34 -6.59 -22.31
N ALA A 258 -1.58 -6.36 -21.24
CA ALA A 258 -0.12 -6.35 -21.29
C ALA A 258 0.38 -7.69 -20.74
N THR A 259 1.38 -8.29 -21.38
CA THR A 259 2.09 -9.44 -20.79
C THR A 259 2.88 -8.95 -19.58
N PRO A 260 2.54 -9.38 -18.36
CA PRO A 260 3.26 -8.92 -17.18
C PRO A 260 4.69 -9.44 -17.21
N ASP A 261 5.64 -8.56 -16.91
CA ASP A 261 7.04 -8.93 -16.70
C ASP A 261 7.25 -9.21 -15.20
N PHE A 262 7.73 -10.42 -14.90
CA PHE A 262 8.03 -10.87 -13.54
C PHE A 262 9.54 -11.05 -13.31
N SER A 263 10.37 -10.47 -14.17
CA SER A 263 11.83 -10.57 -14.07
C SER A 263 12.40 -9.99 -12.77
N LEU A 264 11.66 -9.19 -12.01
CA LEU A 264 12.09 -8.78 -10.65
C LEU A 264 12.11 -9.94 -9.64
N PHE A 265 11.40 -11.03 -9.90
CA PHE A 265 11.30 -12.13 -8.95
C PHE A 265 12.64 -12.85 -8.80
N GLY A 266 13.13 -12.97 -7.56
CA GLY A 266 14.42 -13.62 -7.26
C GLY A 266 15.65 -12.73 -7.42
N HIS A 267 15.50 -11.45 -7.81
CA HIS A 267 16.61 -10.51 -7.92
C HIS A 267 16.96 -9.87 -6.57
N PHE A 268 17.59 -10.64 -5.69
CA PHE A 268 18.09 -10.16 -4.41
C PHE A 268 19.49 -10.72 -4.08
N SER A 269 20.21 -10.00 -3.23
CA SER A 269 21.56 -10.34 -2.77
C SER A 269 21.56 -10.38 -1.24
N LEU A 270 21.51 -11.60 -0.68
CA LEU A 270 21.39 -11.80 0.77
C LEU A 270 22.56 -11.19 1.56
N LEU A 271 23.78 -11.34 1.06
CA LEU A 271 25.00 -10.95 1.78
C LEU A 271 25.66 -9.69 1.22
N GLY A 272 25.24 -9.17 0.05
CA GLY A 272 25.92 -8.03 -0.54
C GLY A 272 25.73 -6.72 0.23
N SER A 273 24.65 -6.61 1.03
CA SER A 273 24.45 -5.50 1.96
C SER A 273 25.59 -5.40 2.99
N PHE A 274 26.06 -6.52 3.54
CA PHE A 274 27.16 -6.58 4.52
C PHE A 274 28.53 -6.28 3.91
N SER A 275 28.64 -6.32 2.58
CA SER A 275 29.85 -5.92 1.85
C SER A 275 29.84 -4.43 1.48
N ARG A 276 28.65 -3.84 1.31
CA ARG A 276 28.47 -2.42 0.92
C ARG A 276 28.43 -1.48 2.11
N VAL A 277 27.88 -1.91 3.23
CA VAL A 277 27.84 -1.16 4.48
C VAL A 277 28.51 -1.95 5.61
N SER A 278 28.92 -1.26 6.67
CA SER A 278 29.47 -1.95 7.85
C SER A 278 28.47 -2.98 8.39
N ALA A 279 28.96 -4.10 8.93
CA ALA A 279 28.09 -5.12 9.52
C ALA A 279 27.17 -4.54 10.60
N ILE A 280 27.67 -3.58 11.39
CA ILE A 280 26.87 -2.85 12.39
C ILE A 280 25.73 -2.10 11.71
N SER A 281 26.01 -1.36 10.62
CA SER A 281 24.97 -0.65 9.87
C SER A 281 23.94 -1.60 9.26
N ALA A 282 24.36 -2.72 8.66
CA ALA A 282 23.45 -3.71 8.11
C ALA A 282 22.53 -4.30 9.19
N ILE A 283 23.07 -4.64 10.37
CA ILE A 283 22.29 -5.13 11.51
C ILE A 283 21.31 -4.07 12.02
N LEU A 284 21.73 -2.80 12.10
CA LEU A 284 20.84 -1.71 12.54
C LEU A 284 19.70 -1.47 11.54
N LEU A 285 19.98 -1.52 10.23
CA LEU A 285 18.95 -1.42 9.19
C LEU A 285 17.98 -2.60 9.26
N LEU A 286 18.50 -3.82 9.42
CA LEU A 286 17.71 -5.04 9.56
C LEU A 286 16.82 -5.00 10.81
N PHE A 287 17.35 -4.54 11.94
CA PHE A 287 16.60 -4.34 13.17
C PHE A 287 15.50 -3.28 13.03
N THR A 288 15.80 -2.18 12.31
CA THR A 288 14.81 -1.13 12.03
C THR A 288 13.68 -1.65 11.15
N LEU A 289 14.00 -2.46 10.13
CA LEU A 289 13.00 -3.13 9.28
C LEU A 289 12.11 -4.03 10.13
N LEU A 290 12.71 -4.90 10.95
CA LEU A 290 11.99 -5.84 11.82
C LEU A 290 11.04 -5.10 12.77
N LEU A 291 11.49 -4.03 13.43
CA LEU A 291 10.62 -3.24 14.30
C LEU A 291 9.48 -2.57 13.54
N SER A 292 9.77 -1.99 12.37
CA SER A 292 8.76 -1.31 11.56
C SER A 292 7.71 -2.29 11.04
N ASP A 293 8.12 -3.46 10.52
CA ASP A 293 7.20 -4.50 10.05
C ASP A 293 6.36 -5.06 11.18
N PHE A 294 6.98 -5.28 12.35
CA PHE A 294 6.27 -5.73 13.53
C PHE A 294 5.15 -4.76 13.92
N PHE A 295 5.42 -3.45 14.00
CA PHE A 295 4.41 -2.47 14.34
C PHE A 295 3.33 -2.30 13.26
N ASP A 296 3.70 -2.32 11.98
CA ASP A 296 2.74 -2.25 10.87
C ASP A 296 1.81 -3.47 10.87
N THR A 297 2.36 -4.67 11.08
CA THR A 297 1.59 -5.91 11.18
C THR A 297 0.65 -5.88 12.39
N VAL A 298 1.15 -5.53 13.57
CA VAL A 298 0.32 -5.45 14.79
C VAL A 298 -0.78 -4.41 14.64
N GLY A 299 -0.46 -3.21 14.14
CA GLY A 299 -1.41 -2.12 13.98
C GLY A 299 -2.50 -2.43 12.97
N THR A 300 -2.14 -3.02 11.82
CA THR A 300 -3.08 -3.34 10.74
C THR A 300 -3.99 -4.50 11.12
N VAL A 301 -3.42 -5.58 11.67
CA VAL A 301 -4.19 -6.76 12.09
C VAL A 301 -5.13 -6.38 13.24
N THR A 302 -4.70 -5.54 14.19
CA THR A 302 -5.56 -5.03 15.26
C THR A 302 -6.68 -4.12 14.73
N ALA A 303 -6.38 -3.23 13.78
CA ALA A 303 -7.39 -2.35 13.19
C ALA A 303 -8.48 -3.14 12.47
N ILE A 304 -8.07 -4.03 11.57
CA ILE A 304 -9.00 -4.80 10.74
C ILE A 304 -9.78 -5.78 11.60
N ALA A 305 -9.14 -6.44 12.58
CA ALA A 305 -9.84 -7.36 13.45
C ALA A 305 -10.92 -6.63 14.28
N ASN A 306 -10.62 -5.45 14.82
CA ASN A 306 -11.61 -4.67 15.55
C ASN A 306 -12.80 -4.28 14.65
N GLU A 307 -12.53 -3.80 13.44
CA GLU A 307 -13.58 -3.40 12.48
C GLU A 307 -14.40 -4.61 11.99
N ALA A 308 -13.74 -5.74 11.77
CA ALA A 308 -14.37 -6.99 11.36
C ALA A 308 -15.07 -7.74 12.52
N THR A 309 -15.05 -7.18 13.75
CA THR A 309 -15.55 -7.85 14.97
C THR A 309 -14.92 -9.24 15.17
N LEU A 310 -13.66 -9.39 14.77
CA LEU A 310 -12.84 -10.60 14.91
C LEU A 310 -11.94 -10.52 16.15
N VAL A 311 -12.29 -9.71 17.16
CA VAL A 311 -11.50 -9.56 18.38
C VAL A 311 -12.28 -10.18 19.54
N SER A 312 -11.62 -11.03 20.31
CA SER A 312 -12.16 -11.60 21.55
C SER A 312 -12.33 -10.51 22.62
N GLU A 313 -13.13 -10.78 23.66
CA GLU A 313 -13.38 -9.80 24.74
C GLU A 313 -12.09 -9.28 25.42
N ASN A 314 -10.99 -10.03 25.34
CA ASN A 314 -9.68 -9.66 25.89
C ASN A 314 -8.83 -8.77 24.96
N GLY A 315 -9.28 -8.51 23.73
CA GLY A 315 -8.49 -7.77 22.73
C GLY A 315 -7.61 -8.66 21.85
N ASP A 316 -7.68 -9.98 22.01
CA ASP A 316 -6.89 -10.94 21.23
C ASP A 316 -7.64 -11.41 19.98
N ILE A 317 -6.90 -11.69 18.92
CA ILE A 317 -7.44 -12.03 17.60
C ILE A 317 -7.42 -13.56 17.45
N PRO A 318 -8.57 -14.23 17.22
CA PRO A 318 -8.63 -15.67 17.01
C PRO A 318 -7.74 -16.07 15.82
N LYS A 319 -6.99 -17.18 15.97
CA LYS A 319 -6.02 -17.67 14.97
C LYS A 319 -4.85 -16.74 14.65
N ILE A 320 -4.49 -15.79 15.53
CA ILE A 320 -3.24 -15.03 15.36
C ILE A 320 -1.97 -15.93 15.32
N GLU A 321 -2.12 -17.17 15.80
CA GLU A 321 -1.11 -18.24 15.83
C GLU A 321 -0.95 -18.99 14.49
N GLN A 322 -1.89 -18.87 13.55
CA GLN A 322 -1.87 -19.52 12.22
C GLN A 322 -1.44 -18.54 11.13
#